data_AF-A0A8D9AP73-F1
#
_entry.id   AF-A0A8D9AP73-F1
#
_cell.length_a   1.000
_cell.length_b   1.000
_cell.length_c   1.000
_cell.angle_alpha   90.00
_cell.angle_beta   90.00
_cell.angle_gamma   90.00
#
_symmetry.space_group_name_H-M   'P 1'
#
loop_
_entity.id
_entity.type
_entity.pdbx_description
1 polymer ?
#
loop_
_entity_poly.entity_id
_entity_poly.type
_entity_poly.pdbx_seq_one_letter_code
_entity_poly.pdbx_strand_id
1 'polypeptide(L)'
;MFFSETIERFPKNKRFVYVIILHYCGLVSIPNYHSNKWFNLFHKYVYRSFVYFCISAALLTQAFVIFFYAIHDISQFLQRLSESLYLIIFFVAIFRYNLNIQAVIDLIKQMDHMFVPPNKKYEKSESLVMRIAVAFLVCDLLVSTWDTFSALSEQEVEYLVRIYHMDNPRRKLPLCFMPIDLNNTATYAMGCVFQFYIWLLWLMAVFQMVALETMFTSPVQEQFELLCEDIERIGERSDSLQELELR
;
A
#
# COMPACT_ATOMS: atom_id res chain seq x y z
N MET A 1 -16.29 26.64 -27.16
CA MET A 1 -16.27 27.30 -25.84
C MET A 1 -15.01 26.84 -25.13
N PHE A 2 -14.17 27.80 -24.73
CA PHE A 2 -12.85 27.61 -24.13
C PHE A 2 -12.92 26.83 -22.82
N PHE A 3 -12.02 25.86 -22.65
CA PHE A 3 -11.23 25.76 -21.43
C PHE A 3 -9.81 25.35 -21.86
N SER A 4 -8.95 26.37 -21.98
CA SER A 4 -7.53 26.18 -21.74
C SER A 4 -7.43 25.78 -20.27
N GLU A 5 -7.55 24.48 -19.99
CA GLU A 5 -7.14 23.94 -18.70
C GLU A 5 -5.65 24.22 -18.60
N THR A 6 -5.31 25.30 -17.88
CA THR A 6 -4.01 25.49 -17.27
C THR A 6 -3.61 24.12 -16.73
N ILE A 7 -2.56 23.53 -17.30
CA ILE A 7 -1.92 22.36 -16.73
C ILE A 7 -1.47 22.82 -15.35
N GLU A 8 -2.29 22.57 -14.33
CA GLU A 8 -1.90 22.78 -12.95
C GLU A 8 -0.63 21.95 -12.77
N ARG A 9 0.49 22.65 -12.61
CA ARG A 9 1.76 21.97 -12.33
C ARG A 9 1.57 21.27 -10.99
N PHE A 10 1.50 19.94 -11.03
CA PHE A 10 1.45 19.12 -9.83
C PHE A 10 2.57 19.54 -8.87
N PRO A 11 2.31 19.50 -7.55
CA PRO A 11 3.30 19.91 -6.57
C PRO A 11 4.60 19.13 -6.80
N LYS A 12 5.74 19.84 -6.88
CA LYS A 12 7.09 19.23 -6.93
C LYS A 12 7.50 18.59 -5.59
N ASN A 13 6.56 18.48 -4.66
CA ASN A 13 6.78 17.92 -3.34
C ASN A 13 7.17 16.44 -3.48
N LYS A 14 8.26 16.04 -2.80
CA LYS A 14 8.72 14.64 -2.72
C LYS A 14 7.61 13.71 -2.24
N ARG A 15 6.68 14.23 -1.44
CA ARG A 15 5.51 13.53 -0.90
C ARG A 15 4.47 13.18 -1.96
N PHE A 16 4.39 13.94 -3.06
CA PHE A 16 3.47 13.64 -4.18
C PHE A 16 3.89 12.39 -4.98
N VAL A 17 5.16 11.97 -4.87
CA VAL A 17 5.68 10.75 -5.52
C VAL A 17 4.90 9.50 -5.08
N TYR A 18 4.42 9.46 -3.84
CA TYR A 18 3.63 8.35 -3.31
C TYR A 18 2.30 8.18 -4.05
N VAL A 19 1.60 9.29 -4.28
CA VAL A 19 0.36 9.31 -5.08
C VAL A 19 0.64 8.92 -6.54
N ILE A 20 1.78 9.36 -7.10
CA ILE A 20 2.21 9.00 -8.45
C ILE A 20 2.46 7.49 -8.58
N ILE A 21 3.07 6.85 -7.59
CA ILE A 21 3.29 5.39 -7.60
C ILE A 21 1.95 4.65 -7.64
N LEU A 22 1.00 5.03 -6.76
CA LEU A 22 -0.36 4.47 -6.79
C LEU A 22 -1.06 4.68 -8.13
N HIS A 23 -0.80 5.82 -8.78
CA HIS A 23 -1.30 6.10 -10.10
C HIS A 23 -0.75 5.11 -11.13
N TYR A 24 0.57 4.92 -11.21
CA TYR A 24 1.16 3.98 -12.15
C TYR A 24 0.80 2.51 -11.87
N CYS A 25 0.54 2.14 -10.62
CA CYS A 25 -0.02 0.83 -10.28
C CYS A 25 -1.47 0.64 -10.72
N GLY A 26 -2.15 1.69 -11.23
CA GLY A 26 -3.55 1.64 -11.64
C GLY A 26 -4.53 1.61 -10.46
N LEU A 27 -4.02 1.76 -9.24
CA LEU A 27 -4.83 1.79 -8.02
C LEU A 27 -5.53 3.13 -7.87
N VAL A 28 -4.92 4.23 -8.34
CA VAL A 28 -5.49 5.59 -8.24
C VAL A 28 -5.48 6.32 -9.58
N SER A 29 -6.45 7.20 -9.81
CA SER A 29 -6.46 8.10 -10.98
C SER A 29 -6.19 9.53 -10.54
N ILE A 30 -5.02 10.08 -10.89
CA ILE A 30 -4.74 11.51 -10.74
C ILE A 30 -5.35 12.23 -11.96
N PRO A 31 -6.26 13.19 -11.78
CA PRO A 31 -6.86 13.92 -12.89
C PRO A 31 -5.81 14.76 -13.61
N ASN A 32 -5.82 14.74 -14.95
CA ASN A 32 -4.94 15.55 -15.80
C ASN A 32 -3.43 15.38 -15.56
N TYR A 33 -3.00 14.22 -15.05
CA TYR A 33 -1.59 13.95 -14.77
C TYR A 33 -0.71 13.92 -16.02
N HIS A 34 -1.18 13.26 -17.06
CA HIS A 34 -0.45 13.17 -18.33
C HIS A 34 -0.76 14.38 -19.22
N SER A 35 0.26 14.87 -19.94
CA SER A 35 0.10 15.95 -20.92
C SER A 35 -0.83 15.56 -22.07
N ASN A 36 -0.87 14.27 -22.42
CA ASN A 36 -1.77 13.74 -23.44
C ASN A 36 -3.11 13.33 -22.82
N LYS A 37 -4.18 14.04 -23.21
CA LYS A 37 -5.57 13.76 -22.77
C LYS A 37 -5.99 12.31 -23.03
N TRP A 38 -5.56 11.71 -24.14
CA TRP A 38 -5.87 10.32 -24.46
C TRP A 38 -5.27 9.33 -23.46
N PHE A 39 -4.06 9.62 -22.96
CA PHE A 39 -3.40 8.76 -21.99
C PHE A 39 -4.08 8.84 -20.62
N ASN A 40 -4.55 10.03 -20.21
CA ASN A 40 -5.38 10.17 -19.02
C ASN A 40 -6.69 9.36 -19.12
N LEU A 41 -7.35 9.39 -20.29
CA LEU A 41 -8.57 8.61 -20.52
C LEU A 41 -8.29 7.10 -20.49
N PHE A 42 -7.25 6.65 -21.18
CA PHE A 42 -6.84 5.24 -21.19
C PHE A 42 -6.53 4.74 -19.78
N HIS A 43 -5.73 5.50 -19.04
CA HIS A 43 -5.37 5.15 -17.66
C HIS A 43 -6.62 5.02 -16.78
N LYS A 44 -7.47 6.06 -16.78
CA LYS A 44 -8.66 6.16 -15.93
C LYS A 44 -9.70 5.08 -16.22
N TYR A 45 -9.95 4.76 -17.50
CA TYR A 45 -11.06 3.90 -17.89
C TYR A 45 -10.65 2.47 -18.27
N VAL A 46 -9.46 2.27 -18.82
CA VAL A 46 -9.04 0.97 -19.33
C VAL A 46 -8.10 0.30 -18.33
N TYR A 47 -6.94 0.90 -18.07
CA TYR A 47 -5.92 0.28 -17.23
C TYR A 47 -6.41 0.11 -15.79
N ARG A 48 -6.98 1.17 -15.19
CA ARG A 48 -7.55 1.09 -13.86
C ARG A 48 -8.66 0.05 -13.75
N SER A 49 -9.61 0.03 -14.69
CA SER A 49 -10.68 -0.99 -14.71
C SER A 49 -10.13 -2.41 -14.79
N PHE A 50 -9.06 -2.62 -15.58
CA PHE A 50 -8.36 -3.90 -15.64
C PHE A 50 -7.74 -4.29 -14.28
N VAL A 51 -7.03 -3.37 -13.62
CA VAL A 51 -6.46 -3.62 -12.28
C VAL A 51 -7.54 -4.00 -11.27
N TYR A 52 -8.64 -3.24 -11.23
CA TYR A 52 -9.76 -3.53 -10.35
C TYR A 52 -10.46 -4.85 -10.68
N PHE A 53 -10.60 -5.19 -11.96
CA PHE A 53 -11.10 -6.49 -12.39
C PHE A 53 -10.21 -7.63 -11.88
N CYS A 54 -8.88 -7.52 -12.01
CA CYS A 54 -7.95 -8.50 -11.48
C CYS A 54 -8.10 -8.68 -9.96
N ILE A 55 -8.19 -7.58 -9.21
CA ILE A 55 -8.37 -7.63 -7.75
C ILE A 55 -9.72 -8.26 -7.39
N SER A 56 -10.82 -7.87 -8.05
CA SER A 56 -12.13 -8.45 -7.81
C SER A 56 -12.19 -9.93 -8.14
N ALA A 57 -11.55 -10.36 -9.23
CA ALA A 57 -11.44 -11.78 -9.57
C ALA A 57 -10.65 -12.56 -8.51
N ALA A 58 -9.55 -12.01 -8.01
CA ALA A 58 -8.78 -12.62 -6.92
C ALA A 58 -9.61 -12.76 -5.64
N LEU A 59 -10.33 -11.69 -5.23
CA LEU A 59 -11.20 -11.70 -4.05
C LEU A 59 -12.36 -12.69 -4.18
N LEU A 60 -13.02 -12.74 -5.33
CA LEU A 60 -14.09 -13.71 -5.60
C LEU A 60 -13.54 -15.14 -5.47
N THR A 61 -12.36 -15.39 -6.04
CA THR A 61 -11.81 -16.73 -6.01
C THR A 61 -11.36 -17.14 -4.61
N GLN A 62 -10.81 -16.21 -3.83
CA GLN A 62 -10.57 -16.44 -2.40
C GLN A 62 -11.84 -16.78 -1.63
N ALA A 63 -12.95 -16.08 -1.89
CA ALA A 63 -14.22 -16.38 -1.24
C ALA A 63 -14.69 -17.83 -1.54
N PHE A 64 -14.55 -18.28 -2.79
CA PHE A 64 -14.81 -19.67 -3.17
C PHE A 64 -13.89 -20.66 -2.46
N VAL A 65 -12.59 -20.36 -2.40
CA VAL A 65 -11.58 -21.21 -1.74
C VAL A 65 -11.84 -21.33 -0.24
N ILE A 66 -12.12 -20.22 0.44
CA ILE A 66 -12.50 -20.21 1.86
C ILE A 66 -13.72 -21.10 2.09
N PHE A 67 -14.76 -20.95 1.26
CA PHE A 67 -15.98 -21.75 1.39
C PHE A 67 -15.70 -23.25 1.22
N PHE A 68 -14.86 -23.62 0.25
CA PHE A 68 -14.47 -25.00 0.01
C PHE A 68 -13.70 -25.59 1.20
N TYR A 69 -12.69 -24.88 1.72
CA TYR A 69 -11.90 -25.35 2.86
C TYR A 69 -12.66 -25.32 4.19
N ALA A 70 -13.66 -24.46 4.35
CA ALA A 70 -14.51 -24.44 5.54
C ALA A 70 -15.17 -25.79 5.84
N ILE A 71 -15.37 -26.61 4.80
CA ILE A 71 -16.03 -27.92 4.89
C ILE A 71 -15.01 -29.06 5.05
N HIS A 72 -13.73 -28.85 4.72
CA HIS A 72 -12.74 -29.93 4.59
C HIS A 72 -11.60 -29.85 5.60
N ASP A 73 -11.09 -28.65 5.89
CA ASP A 73 -9.92 -28.46 6.74
C ASP A 73 -9.96 -27.09 7.45
N ILE A 74 -10.15 -27.11 8.77
CA ILE A 74 -10.26 -25.90 9.59
C ILE A 74 -8.96 -25.08 9.60
N SER A 75 -7.80 -25.71 9.48
CA SER A 75 -6.51 -25.04 9.52
C SER A 75 -6.29 -24.22 8.24
N GLN A 76 -6.54 -24.85 7.09
CA GLN A 76 -6.51 -24.17 5.80
C GLN A 76 -7.60 -23.10 5.71
N PHE A 77 -8.80 -23.37 6.21
CA PHE A 77 -9.86 -22.36 6.29
C PHE A 77 -9.41 -21.09 7.04
N LEU A 78 -8.86 -21.23 8.24
CA LEU A 78 -8.42 -20.09 9.05
C LEU A 78 -7.29 -19.29 8.38
N GLN A 79 -6.34 -19.98 7.75
CA GLN A 79 -5.28 -19.32 6.99
C GLN A 79 -5.83 -18.55 5.78
N ARG A 80 -6.71 -19.16 4.98
CA ARG A 80 -7.29 -18.47 3.80
C ARG A 80 -8.19 -17.32 4.20
N LEU A 81 -8.92 -17.46 5.31
CA LEU A 81 -9.73 -16.40 5.87
C LEU A 81 -8.88 -15.21 6.29
N SER A 82 -7.75 -15.42 6.98
CA SER A 82 -6.88 -14.33 7.39
C SER A 82 -6.27 -13.60 6.19
N GLU A 83 -5.71 -14.33 5.21
CA GLU A 83 -5.19 -13.78 3.95
C GLU A 83 -6.24 -12.92 3.22
N SER A 84 -7.49 -13.38 3.18
CA SER A 84 -8.59 -12.67 2.52
C SER A 84 -9.04 -11.42 3.27
N LEU A 85 -9.09 -11.47 4.61
CA LEU A 85 -9.44 -10.31 5.41
C LEU A 85 -8.43 -9.17 5.21
N TYR A 86 -7.13 -9.48 5.17
CA TYR A 86 -6.12 -8.47 4.85
C TYR A 86 -6.39 -7.84 3.48
N LEU A 87 -6.53 -8.63 2.42
CA LEU A 87 -6.78 -8.12 1.08
C LEU A 87 -8.03 -7.24 0.99
N ILE A 88 -9.12 -7.62 1.66
CA ILE A 88 -10.37 -6.85 1.71
C ILE A 88 -10.18 -5.51 2.42
N ILE A 89 -9.54 -5.50 3.60
CA ILE A 89 -9.31 -4.27 4.37
C ILE A 89 -8.53 -3.26 3.53
N PHE A 90 -7.46 -3.72 2.87
CA PHE A 90 -6.64 -2.83 2.03
C PHE A 90 -7.38 -2.39 0.76
N PHE A 91 -8.15 -3.28 0.13
CA PHE A 91 -8.97 -2.89 -1.02
C PHE A 91 -9.99 -1.80 -0.65
N VAL A 92 -10.67 -1.93 0.49
CA VAL A 92 -11.59 -0.91 1.01
C VAL A 92 -10.85 0.40 1.30
N ALA A 93 -9.67 0.35 1.89
CA ALA A 93 -8.86 1.53 2.17
C ALA A 93 -8.48 2.28 0.87
N ILE A 94 -7.97 1.57 -0.15
CA ILE A 94 -7.66 2.16 -1.47
C ILE A 94 -8.92 2.73 -2.13
N PHE A 95 -10.05 2.03 -2.04
CA PHE A 95 -11.31 2.51 -2.61
C PHE A 95 -11.76 3.82 -1.94
N ARG A 96 -11.72 3.89 -0.60
CA ARG A 96 -12.00 5.13 0.16
C ARG A 96 -11.03 6.25 -0.19
N TYR A 97 -9.75 5.93 -0.33
CA TYR A 97 -8.73 6.90 -0.74
C TYR A 97 -9.04 7.48 -2.14
N ASN A 98 -9.41 6.62 -3.09
CA ASN A 98 -9.80 7.04 -4.43
C ASN A 98 -11.02 7.94 -4.48
N LEU A 99 -12.04 7.65 -3.66
CA LEU A 99 -13.24 8.50 -3.58
C LEU A 99 -12.89 9.91 -3.12
N ASN A 100 -11.84 10.06 -2.31
CA ASN A 100 -11.40 11.32 -1.73
C ASN A 100 -10.11 11.85 -2.35
N ILE A 101 -9.70 11.36 -3.52
CA ILE A 101 -8.38 11.66 -4.08
C ILE A 101 -8.16 13.15 -4.31
N GLN A 102 -9.19 13.88 -4.75
CA GLN A 102 -9.10 15.31 -4.98
C GLN A 102 -8.83 16.05 -3.66
N ALA A 103 -9.59 15.72 -2.61
CA ALA A 103 -9.39 16.29 -1.27
C ALA A 103 -7.98 16.00 -0.73
N VAL A 104 -7.46 14.79 -0.97
CA VAL A 104 -6.09 14.43 -0.60
C VAL A 104 -5.05 15.26 -1.36
N ILE A 105 -5.21 15.40 -2.67
CA ILE A 105 -4.30 16.22 -3.50
C ILE A 105 -4.33 17.67 -3.04
N ASP A 106 -5.51 18.21 -2.77
CA ASP A 106 -5.67 19.58 -2.30
C ASP A 106 -5.04 19.78 -0.92
N LEU A 107 -5.19 18.80 -0.01
CA LEU A 107 -4.55 18.83 1.29
C LEU A 107 -3.02 18.80 1.15
N ILE A 108 -2.47 17.94 0.28
CA ILE A 108 -1.02 17.91 -0.02
C ILE A 108 -0.53 19.26 -0.53
N LYS A 109 -1.26 19.90 -1.44
CA LYS A 109 -0.92 21.25 -1.95
C LYS A 109 -0.92 22.28 -0.82
N GLN A 110 -1.86 22.20 0.12
CA GLN A 110 -1.96 23.15 1.24
C GLN A 110 -0.88 22.92 2.30
N MET A 111 -0.42 21.69 2.51
CA MET A 111 0.61 21.39 3.53
C MET A 111 1.92 22.16 3.31
N ASP A 112 2.27 22.47 2.06
CA ASP A 112 3.45 23.27 1.72
C ASP A 112 3.32 24.75 2.13
N HIS A 113 2.10 25.19 2.45
CA HIS A 113 1.79 26.58 2.82
C HIS A 113 1.36 26.75 4.28
N MET A 114 0.85 25.69 4.92
CA MET A 114 0.29 25.75 6.28
C MET A 114 1.32 25.55 7.39
N PHE A 115 2.50 25.00 7.08
CA PHE A 115 3.48 24.60 8.09
C PHE A 115 4.81 25.31 7.92
N VAL A 116 5.44 25.65 9.05
CA VAL A 116 6.84 26.11 9.07
C VAL A 116 7.72 25.02 8.45
N PRO A 117 8.79 25.36 7.69
CA PRO A 117 9.67 24.37 7.09
C PRO A 117 10.13 23.33 8.11
N PRO A 118 10.09 22.03 7.77
CA PRO A 118 10.38 20.97 8.71
C PRO A 118 11.83 21.07 9.22
N ASN A 119 11.99 20.89 10.51
CA ASN A 119 13.26 20.71 11.19
C ASN A 119 13.93 19.42 10.67
N LYS A 120 15.26 19.47 10.50
CA LYS A 120 16.07 18.36 9.95
C LYS A 120 15.89 17.03 10.70
N LYS A 121 15.44 17.07 11.96
CA LYS A 121 15.13 15.88 12.77
C LYS A 121 13.94 15.09 12.19
N TYR A 122 12.84 15.76 11.83
CA TYR A 122 11.62 15.10 11.34
C TYR A 122 11.78 14.65 9.90
N GLU A 123 12.48 15.42 9.04
CA GLU A 123 12.82 14.96 7.69
C GLU A 123 13.64 13.66 7.69
N LYS A 124 14.56 13.52 8.63
CA LYS A 124 15.34 12.28 8.81
C LYS A 124 14.46 11.11 9.29
N SER A 125 13.53 11.37 10.20
CA SER A 125 12.59 10.37 10.71
C SER A 125 11.65 9.87 9.61
N GLU A 126 11.00 10.79 8.88
CA GLU A 126 10.15 10.49 7.72
C GLU A 126 10.93 9.66 6.69
N SER A 127 12.16 10.08 6.35
CA SER A 127 13.00 9.30 5.43
C SER A 127 13.37 7.92 5.97
N LEU A 128 13.55 7.75 7.28
CA LEU A 128 13.90 6.47 7.89
C LEU A 128 12.71 5.50 7.84
N VAL A 129 11.53 5.96 8.23
CA VAL A 129 10.28 5.17 8.18
C VAL A 129 10.03 4.68 6.75
N MET A 130 10.20 5.55 5.76
CA MET A 130 10.04 5.17 4.35
C MET A 130 11.06 4.14 3.90
N ARG A 131 12.34 4.27 4.28
CA ARG A 131 13.37 3.28 3.95
C ARG A 131 13.09 1.93 4.59
N ILE A 132 12.63 1.93 5.83
CA ILE A 132 12.23 0.71 6.54
C ILE A 132 11.06 0.05 5.82
N ALA A 133 10.03 0.81 5.45
CA ALA A 133 8.87 0.29 4.73
C ALA A 133 9.24 -0.29 3.34
N VAL A 134 10.14 0.37 2.59
CA VAL A 134 10.67 -0.19 1.33
C VAL A 134 11.48 -1.46 1.58
N ALA A 135 12.33 -1.49 2.61
CA ALA A 135 13.12 -2.68 2.95
C ALA A 135 12.20 -3.87 3.29
N PHE A 136 11.14 -3.64 4.06
CA PHE A 136 10.13 -4.67 4.33
C PHE A 136 9.47 -5.19 3.05
N LEU A 137 9.07 -4.29 2.15
CA LEU A 137 8.46 -4.68 0.87
C LEU A 137 9.40 -5.54 0.02
N VAL A 138 10.69 -5.19 -0.05
CA VAL A 138 11.69 -5.97 -0.80
C VAL A 138 11.95 -7.31 -0.14
N CYS A 139 12.12 -7.34 1.19
CA CYS A 139 12.32 -8.59 1.93
C CYS A 139 11.13 -9.53 1.77
N ASP A 140 9.90 -9.02 1.87
CA ASP A 140 8.69 -9.81 1.71
C ASP A 140 8.60 -10.42 0.30
N LEU A 141 8.81 -9.61 -0.75
CA LEU A 141 8.87 -10.12 -2.13
C LEU A 141 9.93 -11.22 -2.32
N LEU A 142 11.11 -11.04 -1.73
CA LEU A 142 12.18 -12.05 -1.81
C LEU A 142 11.81 -13.33 -1.07
N VAL A 143 11.21 -13.23 0.11
CA VAL A 143 10.77 -14.38 0.91
C VAL A 143 9.64 -15.13 0.19
N SER A 144 8.61 -14.43 -0.31
CA SER A 144 7.51 -15.06 -1.06
C SER A 144 8.02 -15.73 -2.34
N THR A 145 8.95 -15.10 -3.05
CA THR A 145 9.58 -15.68 -4.24
C THR A 145 10.38 -16.92 -3.87
N TRP A 146 11.21 -16.83 -2.82
CA TRP A 146 12.03 -17.95 -2.36
C TRP A 146 11.17 -19.12 -1.91
N ASP A 147 10.16 -18.91 -1.07
CA ASP A 147 9.30 -20.00 -0.58
C ASP A 147 8.56 -20.71 -1.73
N THR A 148 8.05 -19.93 -2.69
CA THR A 148 7.34 -20.46 -3.87
C THR A 148 8.22 -21.37 -4.73
N PHE A 149 9.48 -21.00 -4.96
CA PHE A 149 10.38 -21.71 -5.88
C PHE A 149 11.43 -22.58 -5.19
N SER A 150 11.49 -22.57 -3.87
CA SER A 150 12.37 -23.43 -3.09
C SER A 150 12.00 -24.89 -3.27
N ALA A 151 13.01 -25.73 -3.51
CA ALA A 151 12.81 -27.17 -3.56
C ALA A 151 12.51 -27.70 -2.16
N LEU A 152 11.43 -28.46 -2.04
CA LEU A 152 11.11 -29.21 -0.83
C LEU A 152 11.99 -30.47 -0.75
N SER A 153 12.41 -30.80 0.46
CA SER A 153 13.01 -32.10 0.77
C SER A 153 11.97 -33.23 0.66
N GLU A 154 12.43 -34.46 0.47
CA GLU A 154 11.54 -35.63 0.38
C GLU A 154 10.74 -35.84 1.67
N GLN A 155 11.31 -35.52 2.84
CA GLN A 155 10.59 -35.58 4.12
C GLN A 155 9.44 -34.58 4.17
N GLU A 156 9.65 -33.33 3.73
CA GLU A 156 8.59 -32.32 3.70
C GLU A 156 7.47 -32.71 2.71
N VAL A 157 7.85 -33.27 1.56
CA VAL A 157 6.88 -33.81 0.59
C VAL A 157 6.04 -34.91 1.23
N GLU A 158 6.66 -35.86 1.95
CA GLU A 158 5.96 -36.94 2.65
C GLU A 158 4.97 -36.39 3.71
N TYR A 159 5.38 -35.38 4.48
CA TYR A 159 4.51 -34.72 5.46
C TYR A 159 3.32 -34.01 4.81
N LEU A 160 3.54 -33.26 3.73
CA LEU A 160 2.49 -32.54 3.03
C LEU A 160 1.45 -33.48 2.41
N VAL A 161 1.89 -34.63 1.89
CA VAL A 161 0.97 -35.65 1.35
C VAL A 161 0.21 -36.36 2.46
N ARG A 162 0.88 -36.74 3.55
CA ARG A 162 0.25 -37.56 4.61
C ARG A 162 -0.64 -36.77 5.56
N ILE A 163 -0.24 -35.56 5.94
CA ILE A 163 -0.94 -34.74 6.94
C ILE A 163 -1.95 -33.81 6.25
N TYR A 164 -1.54 -33.17 5.16
CA TYR A 164 -2.33 -32.13 4.49
C TYR A 164 -3.01 -32.62 3.20
N HIS A 165 -2.85 -33.90 2.84
CA HIS A 165 -3.46 -34.53 1.68
C HIS A 165 -3.27 -33.75 0.37
N MET A 166 -2.09 -33.13 0.19
CA MET A 166 -1.79 -32.35 -1.01
C MET A 166 -1.46 -33.25 -2.20
N ASP A 167 -2.18 -33.07 -3.32
CA ASP A 167 -1.95 -33.81 -4.57
C ASP A 167 -0.62 -33.46 -5.26
N ASN A 168 -0.18 -32.20 -5.15
CA ASN A 168 1.00 -31.67 -5.84
C ASN A 168 1.90 -30.83 -4.91
N PRO A 169 2.55 -31.45 -3.91
CA PRO A 169 3.26 -30.74 -2.84
C PRO A 169 4.45 -29.90 -3.34
N ARG A 170 5.04 -30.26 -4.49
CA ARG A 170 6.23 -29.56 -5.06
C ARG A 170 5.90 -28.30 -5.84
N ARG A 171 4.63 -28.06 -6.18
CA ARG A 171 4.18 -26.88 -6.93
C ARG A 171 3.43 -25.96 -5.98
N LYS A 172 4.17 -25.06 -5.35
CA LYS A 172 3.62 -24.05 -4.45
C LYS A 172 3.18 -22.82 -5.24
N LEU A 173 2.13 -22.19 -4.78
CA LEU A 173 1.68 -20.90 -5.26
C LEU A 173 2.01 -19.86 -4.19
N PRO A 174 2.46 -18.64 -4.56
CA PRO A 174 2.78 -17.60 -3.58
C PRO A 174 1.60 -17.28 -2.68
N LEU A 175 0.38 -17.44 -3.21
CA LEU A 175 -0.88 -17.29 -2.49
C LEU A 175 -1.85 -18.37 -2.98
N CYS A 176 -2.58 -19.07 -2.11
CA CYS A 176 -3.50 -20.10 -2.59
C CYS A 176 -4.88 -19.50 -2.91
N PHE A 177 -4.97 -18.83 -4.07
CA PHE A 177 -6.18 -18.12 -4.50
C PHE A 177 -7.06 -18.89 -5.47
N MET A 178 -6.68 -20.08 -5.93
CA MET A 178 -7.45 -20.83 -6.91
C MET A 178 -7.28 -22.33 -6.75
N PRO A 179 -8.31 -23.13 -7.11
CA PRO A 179 -8.10 -24.48 -7.61
C PRO A 179 -7.53 -24.40 -9.03
N ILE A 180 -6.27 -23.96 -9.15
CA ILE A 180 -5.55 -24.06 -10.42
C ILE A 180 -5.19 -25.54 -10.59
N ASP A 181 -5.43 -26.08 -11.77
CA ASP A 181 -4.84 -27.36 -12.14
C ASP A 181 -3.31 -27.22 -12.15
N LEU A 182 -2.70 -27.62 -11.03
CA LEU A 182 -1.27 -27.62 -10.84
C LEU A 182 -0.56 -28.65 -11.72
N ASN A 183 -1.28 -29.52 -12.46
CA ASN A 183 -0.65 -30.50 -13.35
C ASN A 183 -0.18 -29.85 -14.66
N ASN A 184 -0.95 -28.89 -15.19
CA ASN A 184 -0.56 -28.18 -16.41
C ASN A 184 0.45 -27.06 -16.10
N THR A 185 1.67 -27.22 -16.62
CA THR A 185 2.78 -26.26 -16.42
C THR A 185 2.44 -24.85 -16.91
N ALA A 186 1.70 -24.69 -18.01
CA ALA A 186 1.33 -23.38 -18.53
C ALA A 186 0.30 -22.70 -17.63
N THR A 187 -0.69 -23.44 -17.14
CA THR A 187 -1.70 -22.95 -16.19
C THR A 187 -1.06 -22.58 -14.85
N TYR A 188 -0.14 -23.39 -14.35
CA TYR A 188 0.65 -23.10 -13.15
C TYR A 188 1.46 -21.81 -13.31
N ALA A 189 2.20 -21.65 -14.41
CA ALA A 189 3.01 -20.45 -14.65
C ALA A 189 2.15 -19.18 -14.74
N MET A 190 1.03 -19.23 -15.46
CA MET A 190 0.07 -18.11 -15.52
C MET A 190 -0.52 -17.79 -14.14
N GLY A 191 -0.84 -18.83 -13.36
CA GLY A 191 -1.30 -18.71 -11.98
C GLY A 191 -0.30 -17.98 -11.09
N CYS A 192 0.98 -18.39 -11.11
CA CYS A 192 2.04 -17.72 -10.37
C CYS A 192 2.17 -16.25 -10.76
N VAL A 193 2.23 -15.94 -12.06
CA VAL A 193 2.38 -14.55 -12.55
C VAL A 193 1.20 -13.69 -12.08
N PHE A 194 -0.03 -14.19 -12.22
CA PHE A 194 -1.22 -13.47 -11.78
C PHE A 194 -1.19 -13.22 -10.27
N GLN A 195 -0.80 -14.20 -9.46
CA GLN A 195 -0.77 -14.06 -8.01
C GLN A 195 0.36 -13.16 -7.53
N PHE A 196 1.56 -13.23 -8.12
CA PHE A 196 2.63 -12.28 -7.84
C PHE A 196 2.22 -10.85 -8.22
N TYR A 197 1.47 -10.69 -9.30
CA TYR A 197 0.91 -9.39 -9.67
C TYR A 197 -0.07 -8.86 -8.61
N ILE A 198 -1.02 -9.68 -8.15
CA ILE A 198 -1.95 -9.31 -7.07
C ILE A 198 -1.19 -9.03 -5.75
N TRP A 199 -0.19 -9.84 -5.41
CA TRP A 199 0.66 -9.65 -4.24
C TRP A 199 1.40 -8.32 -4.30
N LEU A 200 2.00 -8.01 -5.44
CA LEU A 200 2.71 -6.75 -5.65
C LEU A 200 1.76 -5.56 -5.53
N LEU A 201 0.56 -5.62 -6.11
CA LEU A 201 -0.45 -4.58 -5.95
C LEU A 201 -0.85 -4.39 -4.49
N TRP A 202 -1.01 -5.49 -3.75
CA TRP A 202 -1.31 -5.46 -2.32
C TRP A 202 -0.17 -4.82 -1.51
N LEU A 203 1.07 -5.26 -1.70
CA LEU A 203 2.24 -4.69 -1.04
C LEU A 203 2.40 -3.20 -1.34
N MET A 204 2.21 -2.81 -2.61
CA MET A 204 2.22 -1.40 -3.01
C MET A 204 1.13 -0.62 -2.29
N ALA A 205 -0.08 -1.16 -2.17
CA ALA A 205 -1.15 -0.51 -1.42
C ALA A 205 -0.79 -0.33 0.07
N VAL A 206 -0.28 -1.38 0.71
CA VAL A 206 0.14 -1.36 2.12
C VAL A 206 1.21 -0.29 2.35
N PHE A 207 2.28 -0.33 1.55
CA PHE A 207 3.37 0.63 1.61
C PHE A 207 2.86 2.06 1.47
N GLN A 208 1.93 2.30 0.54
CA GLN A 208 1.42 3.64 0.26
C GLN A 208 0.48 4.15 1.35
N MET A 209 -0.29 3.27 2.01
CA MET A 209 -1.07 3.67 3.19
C MET A 209 -0.16 4.13 4.34
N VAL A 210 0.92 3.39 4.61
CA VAL A 210 1.93 3.78 5.61
C VAL A 210 2.62 5.08 5.21
N ALA A 211 2.93 5.24 3.91
CA ALA A 211 3.57 6.43 3.40
C ALA A 211 2.66 7.67 3.55
N LEU A 212 1.39 7.55 3.20
CA LEU A 212 0.39 8.61 3.32
C LEU A 212 0.11 8.98 4.78
N GLU A 213 0.00 7.99 5.67
CA GLU A 213 -0.17 8.22 7.09
C GLU A 213 1.02 9.02 7.64
N THR A 214 2.25 8.55 7.40
CA THR A 214 3.48 9.22 7.82
C THR A 214 3.58 10.64 7.25
N MET A 215 3.18 10.81 5.98
CA MET A 215 3.18 12.09 5.28
C MET A 215 2.28 13.13 5.97
N PHE A 216 1.11 12.72 6.48
CA PHE A 216 0.17 13.64 7.14
C PHE A 216 0.44 13.80 8.64
N THR A 217 0.81 12.74 9.34
CA THR A 217 0.97 12.77 10.81
C THR A 217 2.27 13.45 11.22
N SER A 218 3.38 13.20 10.52
CA SER A 218 4.69 13.73 10.92
C SER A 218 4.74 15.26 10.94
N PRO A 219 4.23 16.00 9.93
CA PRO A 219 4.24 17.46 9.97
C PRO A 219 3.31 18.03 11.03
N VAL A 220 2.15 17.41 11.26
CA VAL A 220 1.20 17.86 12.29
C VAL A 220 1.80 17.70 13.68
N GLN A 221 2.42 16.55 13.96
CA GLN A 221 3.11 16.30 15.21
C GLN A 221 4.24 17.30 15.44
N GLU A 222 5.06 17.56 14.43
CA GLU A 222 6.15 18.52 14.52
C GLU A 222 5.66 19.93 14.87
N GLN A 223 4.58 20.38 14.23
CA GLN A 223 4.05 21.73 14.47
C GLN A 223 3.42 21.86 15.84
N PHE A 224 2.82 20.78 16.35
CA PHE A 224 2.34 20.72 17.72
C PHE A 224 3.51 20.81 18.72
N GLU A 225 4.59 20.07 18.49
CA GLU A 225 5.78 20.13 19.35
C GLU A 225 6.46 21.51 19.33
N LEU A 226 6.60 22.13 18.16
CA LEU A 226 7.11 23.51 18.03
C LEU A 226 6.22 24.52 18.76
N LEU A 227 4.89 24.38 18.66
CA LEU A 227 3.95 25.23 19.38
C LEU A 227 4.11 25.08 20.90
N CYS A 228 4.29 23.86 21.40
CA CYS A 228 4.57 23.62 22.81
C CYS A 228 5.87 24.29 23.26
N GLU A 229 6.96 24.14 22.50
CA GLU A 229 8.24 24.80 22.80
C GLU A 229 8.11 26.33 22.83
N ASP A 230 7.37 26.93 21.89
CA ASP A 230 7.17 28.37 21.86
C ASP A 230 6.30 28.86 23.02
N ILE A 231 5.28 28.11 23.43
CA ILE A 231 4.48 28.41 24.62
C ILE A 231 5.33 28.36 25.89
N GLU A 232 6.17 27.34 26.05
CA GLU A 232 7.10 27.22 27.18
C GLU A 232 8.06 28.41 27.23
N ARG A 233 8.66 28.78 26.10
CA ARG A 233 9.55 29.95 26.01
C ARG A 233 8.85 31.26 26.35
N ILE A 234 7.59 31.44 25.94
CA ILE A 234 6.80 32.62 26.28
C ILE A 234 6.54 32.66 27.79
N GLY A 235 6.19 31.51 28.39
CA GLY A 235 5.99 31.37 29.84
C GLY A 235 7.25 31.73 30.64
N GLU A 236 8.39 31.11 30.34
CA GLU A 236 9.67 31.38 31.00
C GLU A 236 10.11 32.84 30.87
N ARG A 237 9.86 33.44 29.70
CA ARG A 237 10.20 34.85 29.46
C ARG A 237 9.29 35.80 30.26
N SER A 238 8.01 35.46 30.42
CA SER A 238 7.07 36.20 31.26
C SER A 238 7.48 36.16 32.74
N ASP A 239 7.86 34.99 33.23
CA ASP A 239 8.29 34.81 34.62
C ASP A 239 9.59 35.60 34.90
N SER A 240 10.55 35.54 33.97
CA SER A 240 11.81 36.30 34.09
C SER A 240 11.63 37.83 34.04
N LEU A 241 10.63 38.32 33.31
CA LEU A 241 10.28 39.75 33.26
C LEU A 241 9.59 40.20 34.54
N GLN A 242 8.71 39.38 35.12
CA GLN A 242 8.09 39.67 36.43
C GLN A 242 9.11 39.71 37.57
N GLU A 243 10.10 38.82 37.58
CA GLU A 243 11.19 38.85 38.57
C GLU A 243 12.07 40.12 38.46
N LEU A 244 12.19 40.70 37.26
CA LEU A 244 12.92 41.95 37.02
C LEU A 244 12.14 43.20 37.45
N GLU A 245 10.81 43.20 37.36
CA GLU A 245 9.96 44.31 37.83
C GLU A 245 9.79 44.33 39.37
N LEU A 246 10.03 43.21 40.04
CA LEU A 246 9.99 43.08 41.51
C LEU A 246 11.31 43.46 42.21
N ARG A 247 12.36 43.80 41.46
CA ARG A 247 13.65 44.29 41.99
C ARG A 247 13.84 45.79 41.77
#